data_AF-A0AAU9Y743-F1
#
_entry.id   AF-A0AAU9Y743-F1
#
_cell.length_a   1.000
_cell.length_b   1.000
_cell.length_c   1.000
_cell.angle_alpha   90.00
_cell.angle_beta   90.00
_cell.angle_gamma   90.00
#
_symmetry.space_group_name_H-M   'P 1'
#
loop_
_entity.id
_entity.type
_entity.pdbx_description
1 polymer ?
#
loop_
_entity_poly.entity_id
_entity_poly.type
_entity_poly.pdbx_seq_one_letter_code
_entity_poly.pdbx_strand_id
1 'polypeptide(L)'
;QVDEGTWKLKTHLTGVLVNQKQEAHAFLDLCEYPHDSNLTINVMLETLLHIKRLVSLADGPQVAFTQSLTLVCIFTKIVVLRFLSLLVEGKIFEKIKISFLVVGHTHENIDQMFSCVARRLAKNDAHTLEALKEQIKVSYTPPNSINNISGHVHQHVFKIQNNNGNSKLFYKKWSTSPVWLPDGGISLISTIPRGVPKLVKPNTLGGMSLDKLEMDLPKYAMKLKDSEMVWWREFITRQRNRHQQ
;
A
#
# COMPACT_ATOMS: atom_id res chain seq x y z
N GLN A 1 29.51 10.14 15.79
CA GLN A 1 28.46 9.58 14.93
C GLN A 1 27.43 10.68 14.72
N VAL A 2 27.37 11.25 13.52
CA VAL A 2 26.30 12.18 13.15
C VAL A 2 25.05 11.33 12.95
N ASP A 3 24.01 11.58 13.74
CA ASP A 3 22.73 10.88 13.63
C ASP A 3 22.10 11.20 12.26
N GLU A 4 22.30 10.30 11.30
CA GLU A 4 21.85 10.41 9.91
C GLU A 4 20.32 10.55 9.77
N GLY A 5 19.57 10.30 10.84
CA GLY A 5 18.10 10.40 10.88
C GLY A 5 17.53 11.78 11.21
N THR A 6 18.35 12.75 11.61
CA THR A 6 17.83 13.97 12.28
C THR A 6 17.46 15.12 11.33
N TRP A 7 17.95 15.09 10.09
CA TRP A 7 17.92 16.21 9.13
C TRP A 7 17.04 15.95 7.90
N LYS A 8 16.27 14.86 7.90
CA LYS A 8 15.36 14.48 6.82
C LYS A 8 13.95 14.41 7.36
N LEU A 9 12.99 14.91 6.57
CA LEU A 9 11.59 14.61 6.82
C LEU A 9 11.40 13.10 6.68
N LYS A 10 11.06 12.44 7.79
CA LYS A 10 10.82 11.01 7.79
C LYS A 10 9.57 10.73 6.96
N THR A 11 9.75 9.97 5.89
CA THR A 11 8.66 9.55 5.01
C THR A 11 8.69 8.04 4.84
N HIS A 12 7.51 7.44 4.78
CA HIS A 12 7.33 6.03 4.46
C HIS A 12 6.62 5.92 3.11
N LEU A 13 7.13 5.04 2.24
CA LEU A 13 6.53 4.77 0.94
C LEU A 13 5.95 3.36 0.94
N THR A 14 4.65 3.25 0.77
CA THR A 14 3.95 1.97 0.60
C THR A 14 3.54 1.81 -0.86
N GLY A 15 3.67 0.60 -1.41
CA GLY A 15 3.45 0.35 -2.83
C GLY A 15 2.46 -0.78 -3.08
N VAL A 16 1.69 -0.68 -4.16
CA VAL A 16 0.79 -1.73 -4.66
C VAL A 16 1.02 -1.91 -6.16
N LEU A 17 1.29 -3.14 -6.58
CA LEU A 17 1.36 -3.50 -8.00
C LEU A 17 0.08 -4.22 -8.43
N VAL A 18 -0.51 -3.74 -9.52
CA VAL A 18 -1.72 -4.30 -10.13
C VAL A 18 -1.33 -4.96 -11.43
N ASN A 19 -0.99 -6.26 -11.34
CA ASN A 19 -0.40 -7.02 -12.45
C ASN A 19 -1.25 -7.07 -13.73
N GLN A 20 -2.59 -7.07 -13.63
CA GLN A 20 -3.46 -7.11 -14.82
C GLN A 20 -3.43 -5.82 -15.66
N LYS A 21 -3.04 -4.70 -15.06
CA LYS A 21 -3.01 -3.38 -15.71
C LYS A 21 -1.60 -2.81 -15.85
N GLN A 22 -0.57 -3.54 -15.40
CA GLN A 22 0.80 -3.04 -15.28
C GLN A 22 0.87 -1.70 -14.53
N GLU A 23 -0.05 -1.48 -13.59
CA GLU A 23 -0.19 -0.22 -12.87
C GLU A 23 0.50 -0.35 -11.51
N ALA A 24 1.30 0.65 -11.17
CA ALA A 24 1.96 0.77 -9.88
C ALA A 24 1.37 1.96 -9.12
N HIS A 25 0.93 1.71 -7.90
CA HIS A 25 0.47 2.75 -6.98
C HIS A 25 1.47 2.91 -5.85
N ALA A 26 1.85 4.15 -5.57
CA ALA A 26 2.73 4.48 -4.47
C ALA A 26 2.04 5.50 -3.54
N PHE A 27 2.06 5.21 -2.24
CA PHE A 27 1.42 5.97 -1.18
C PHE A 27 2.51 6.50 -0.25
N LEU A 28 2.60 7.82 -0.15
CA LEU A 28 3.57 8.50 0.70
C LEU A 28 2.91 8.88 2.03
N ASP A 29 3.43 8.35 3.12
CA ASP A 29 3.02 8.69 4.48
C ASP A 29 4.16 9.46 5.18
N LEU A 30 3.82 10.49 5.95
CA LEU A 30 4.78 11.28 6.72
C LEU A 30 5.06 10.65 8.10
N CYS A 31 4.84 9.33 8.22
CA CYS A 31 4.85 8.59 9.48
C CYS A 31 3.84 9.14 10.49
N GLU A 32 2.73 9.67 9.99
CA GLU A 32 1.64 10.21 10.81
C GLU A 32 0.71 9.10 11.28
N TYR A 33 0.67 7.96 10.60
CA TYR A 33 -0.20 6.85 10.94
C TYR A 33 0.61 5.65 11.45
N PRO A 34 0.05 4.85 12.37
CA PRO A 34 0.63 3.56 12.71
C PRO A 34 0.78 2.69 11.45
N HIS A 35 1.98 2.17 11.21
CA HIS A 35 2.25 1.23 10.12
C HIS A 35 1.75 -0.17 10.46
N ASP A 36 0.45 -0.27 10.75
CA ASP A 36 -0.24 -1.49 11.17
C ASP A 36 -1.16 -2.04 10.06
N SER A 37 -2.05 -2.97 10.42
CA SER A 37 -3.01 -3.54 9.47
C SER A 37 -3.99 -2.53 8.92
N ASN A 38 -4.29 -1.43 9.63
CA ASN A 38 -5.22 -0.42 9.17
C ASN A 38 -4.64 0.35 7.98
N LEU A 39 -3.35 0.73 8.05
CA LEU A 39 -2.67 1.35 6.91
C LEU A 39 -2.70 0.44 5.68
N THR A 40 -2.40 -0.84 5.88
CA THR A 40 -2.48 -1.85 4.80
C THR A 40 -3.86 -1.91 4.17
N ILE A 41 -4.91 -2.01 4.99
CA ILE A 41 -6.30 -2.08 4.53
C ILE A 41 -6.69 -0.80 3.80
N ASN A 42 -6.26 0.37 4.30
CA ASN A 42 -6.56 1.66 3.69
C ASN A 42 -5.90 1.79 2.31
N VAL A 43 -4.62 1.42 2.19
CA VAL A 43 -3.89 1.37 0.92
C VAL A 43 -4.59 0.43 -0.07
N MET A 44 -4.99 -0.77 0.36
CA MET A 44 -5.77 -1.68 -0.49
C MET A 44 -7.09 -1.07 -0.94
N LEU A 45 -7.84 -0.45 -0.02
CA LEU A 45 -9.14 0.12 -0.31
C LEU A 45 -9.04 1.28 -1.30
N GLU A 46 -8.09 2.19 -1.12
CA GLU A 46 -7.82 3.29 -2.06
C GLU A 46 -7.45 2.78 -3.45
N THR A 47 -6.59 1.75 -3.54
CA THR A 47 -6.27 1.12 -4.83
C THR A 47 -7.52 0.49 -5.47
N LEU A 48 -8.34 -0.23 -4.71
CA LEU A 48 -9.58 -0.82 -5.23
C LEU A 48 -10.59 0.25 -5.69
N LEU A 49 -10.73 1.35 -4.95
CA LEU A 49 -11.59 2.48 -5.32
C LEU A 49 -11.11 3.18 -6.58
N HIS A 50 -9.79 3.40 -6.70
CA HIS A 50 -9.19 3.96 -7.91
C HIS A 50 -9.45 3.06 -9.13
N ILE A 51 -9.19 1.76 -9.02
CA ILE A 51 -9.47 0.78 -10.09
C ILE A 51 -10.95 0.82 -10.46
N LYS A 52 -11.86 0.84 -9.47
CA LYS A 52 -13.30 0.93 -9.71
C LYS A 52 -13.66 2.19 -10.49
N ARG A 53 -13.15 3.36 -10.08
CA ARG A 53 -13.39 4.63 -10.77
C ARG A 53 -12.92 4.57 -12.22
N LEU A 54 -11.73 4.02 -12.48
CA LEU A 54 -11.22 3.87 -13.85
C LEU A 54 -12.11 2.95 -14.70
N VAL A 55 -12.55 1.82 -14.15
CA VAL A 55 -13.45 0.90 -14.86
C VAL A 55 -14.80 1.53 -15.16
N SER A 56 -15.36 2.30 -14.21
CA SER A 56 -16.63 3.03 -14.42
C SER A 56 -16.53 4.17 -15.44
N LEU A 57 -15.32 4.66 -15.73
CA LEU A 57 -15.08 5.73 -16.72
C LEU A 57 -14.77 5.19 -18.12
N ALA A 58 -14.22 3.98 -18.22
CA ALA A 58 -13.76 3.40 -19.48
C ALA A 58 -14.84 2.62 -20.24
N ASP A 59 -15.85 2.08 -19.57
CA ASP A 59 -16.91 1.28 -20.19
C ASP A 59 -18.28 1.55 -19.54
N GLY A 60 -19.34 1.56 -20.36
CA GLY A 60 -20.74 1.50 -19.92
C GLY A 60 -21.01 0.27 -19.02
N PRO A 61 -22.22 0.13 -18.46
CA PRO A 61 -22.48 -0.66 -17.26
C PRO A 61 -22.38 -2.17 -17.53
N GLN A 62 -21.17 -2.74 -17.64
CA GLN A 62 -20.88 -4.18 -17.61
C GLN A 62 -19.40 -4.55 -17.77
N VAL A 63 -18.46 -3.82 -17.19
CA VAL A 63 -17.17 -4.47 -16.87
C VAL A 63 -17.33 -5.09 -15.51
N ALA A 64 -17.81 -6.34 -15.54
CA ALA A 64 -17.72 -7.25 -14.41
C ALA A 64 -16.27 -7.19 -13.92
N PHE A 65 -16.07 -6.66 -12.71
CA PHE A 65 -14.93 -7.05 -11.89
C PHE A 65 -14.88 -8.56 -12.02
N THR A 66 -13.91 -9.09 -12.77
CA THR A 66 -13.76 -10.52 -12.94
C THR A 66 -13.74 -11.05 -11.51
N GLN A 67 -14.73 -11.88 -11.16
CA GLN A 67 -15.24 -12.09 -9.80
C GLN A 67 -14.23 -12.70 -8.81
N SER A 68 -12.95 -12.75 -9.21
CA SER A 68 -11.78 -13.26 -8.52
C SER A 68 -10.66 -12.23 -8.47
N LEU A 69 -10.42 -11.62 -7.31
CA LEU A 69 -9.21 -10.83 -7.05
C LEU A 69 -8.05 -11.77 -6.68
N THR A 70 -6.86 -11.59 -7.29
CA THR A 70 -5.64 -12.28 -6.84
C THR A 70 -4.70 -11.27 -6.20
N LEU A 71 -4.43 -11.46 -4.91
CA LEU A 71 -3.52 -10.63 -4.13
C LEU A 71 -2.25 -11.43 -3.86
N VAL A 72 -1.11 -10.87 -4.24
CA VAL A 72 0.21 -11.35 -3.78
C VAL A 72 0.66 -10.38 -2.71
N CYS A 73 0.74 -10.86 -1.47
CA CYS A 73 0.85 -9.98 -0.32
C CYS A 73 1.71 -10.60 0.79
N ILE A 74 2.38 -9.73 1.55
CA ILE A 74 3.23 -10.09 2.69
C ILE A 74 2.54 -9.61 3.98
N PHE A 75 1.31 -10.07 4.23
CA PHE A 75 0.58 -9.68 5.44
C PHE A 75 0.40 -10.85 6.39
N THR A 76 1.11 -10.83 7.50
CA THR A 76 1.06 -11.88 8.52
C THR A 76 -0.14 -11.76 9.47
N LYS A 77 -1.08 -10.83 9.22
CA LYS A 77 -2.12 -10.46 10.20
C LYS A 77 -3.52 -10.89 9.75
N ILE A 78 -4.18 -11.67 10.62
CA ILE A 78 -5.56 -12.15 10.46
C ILE A 78 -6.59 -11.03 10.19
N VAL A 79 -6.32 -9.81 10.65
CA VAL A 79 -7.18 -8.64 10.43
C VAL A 79 -7.35 -8.33 8.94
N VAL A 80 -6.30 -8.50 8.13
CA VAL A 80 -6.38 -8.31 6.67
C VAL A 80 -7.24 -9.40 6.03
N LEU A 81 -7.11 -10.65 6.49
CA LEU A 81 -7.95 -11.75 5.99
C LEU A 81 -9.43 -11.56 6.35
N ARG A 82 -9.72 -11.01 7.54
CA ARG A 82 -11.09 -10.64 7.94
C ARG A 82 -11.67 -9.55 7.05
N PHE A 83 -10.88 -8.52 6.74
CA PHE A 83 -11.29 -7.48 5.80
C PHE A 83 -11.59 -8.05 4.41
N LEU A 84 -10.73 -8.93 3.87
CA LEU A 84 -11.00 -9.58 2.58
C LEU A 84 -12.26 -10.46 2.62
N SER A 85 -12.54 -11.10 3.76
CA SER A 85 -13.78 -11.84 3.99
C SER A 85 -15.00 -10.93 3.96
N LEU A 86 -14.90 -9.73 4.55
CA LEU A 86 -15.94 -8.71 4.50
C LEU A 86 -16.26 -8.29 3.07
N LEU A 87 -15.24 -8.14 2.20
CA LEU A 87 -15.47 -7.78 0.80
C LEU A 87 -16.22 -8.88 0.04
N VAL A 88 -15.98 -10.15 0.37
CA VAL A 88 -16.68 -11.29 -0.25
C VAL A 88 -18.11 -11.42 0.27
N GLU A 89 -18.31 -11.26 1.57
CA GLU A 89 -19.63 -11.32 2.20
C GLU A 89 -20.51 -10.13 1.80
N GLY A 90 -19.91 -8.95 1.64
CA GLY A 90 -20.52 -7.76 1.08
C GLY A 90 -20.81 -7.83 -0.43
N LYS A 91 -20.59 -8.99 -1.07
CA LYS A 91 -20.81 -9.24 -2.50
C LYS A 91 -20.05 -8.28 -3.43
N ILE A 92 -18.93 -7.72 -2.96
CA ILE A 92 -18.04 -6.91 -3.79
C ILE A 92 -17.20 -7.85 -4.67
N PHE A 93 -16.78 -8.99 -4.11
CA PHE A 93 -16.11 -10.07 -4.84
C PHE A 93 -16.81 -11.40 -4.57
N GLU A 94 -16.86 -12.28 -5.56
CA GLU A 94 -17.32 -13.66 -5.33
C GLU A 94 -16.20 -14.48 -4.66
N LYS A 95 -14.95 -14.16 -5.01
CA LYS A 95 -13.78 -14.90 -4.62
C LYS A 95 -12.55 -13.99 -4.55
N ILE A 96 -11.68 -14.27 -3.58
CA ILE A 96 -10.37 -13.64 -3.45
C ILE A 96 -9.34 -14.74 -3.24
N LYS A 97 -8.32 -14.78 -4.08
CA LYS A 97 -7.16 -15.66 -3.91
C LYS A 97 -6.00 -14.85 -3.36
N ILE A 98 -5.30 -15.41 -2.39
CA ILE A 98 -4.14 -14.77 -1.76
C ILE A 98 -2.99 -15.75 -1.84
N SER A 99 -1.89 -15.32 -2.43
CA SER A 99 -0.66 -16.11 -2.47
C SER A 99 0.38 -15.43 -1.58
N PHE A 100 0.90 -16.19 -0.63
CA PHE A 100 2.03 -15.73 0.19
C PHE A 100 3.34 -16.04 -0.53
N LEU A 101 4.24 -15.06 -0.53
CA LEU A 101 5.62 -15.28 -0.95
C LEU A 101 6.44 -15.77 0.25
N VAL A 102 7.38 -16.67 -0.02
CA VAL A 102 8.32 -17.16 1.01
C VAL A 102 9.21 -16.01 1.44
N VAL A 103 9.45 -15.87 2.74
CA VAL A 103 10.46 -14.95 3.28
C VAL A 103 11.83 -15.37 2.72
N GLY A 104 12.51 -14.46 2.00
CA GLY A 104 13.77 -14.75 1.30
C GLY A 104 13.65 -15.02 -0.20
N HIS A 105 12.44 -15.27 -0.72
CA HIS A 105 12.09 -15.18 -2.15
C HIS A 105 11.16 -14.01 -2.44
N THR A 106 11.04 -13.13 -1.47
CA THR A 106 10.53 -11.79 -1.60
C THR A 106 11.31 -11.07 -2.71
N HIS A 107 10.66 -10.99 -3.88
CA HIS A 107 10.62 -9.83 -4.77
C HIS A 107 11.49 -9.80 -6.04
N GLU A 108 10.87 -10.06 -7.18
CA GLU A 108 11.32 -9.47 -8.45
C GLU A 108 10.59 -8.14 -8.68
N ASN A 109 9.27 -8.14 -8.83
CA ASN A 109 8.59 -6.97 -9.40
C ASN A 109 8.42 -5.76 -8.46
N ILE A 110 7.99 -5.96 -7.21
CA ILE A 110 7.76 -4.82 -6.29
C ILE A 110 9.04 -4.28 -5.67
N ASP A 111 10.06 -5.12 -5.43
CA ASP A 111 11.40 -4.60 -5.09
C ASP A 111 12.06 -3.97 -6.29
N GLN A 112 11.84 -4.46 -7.51
CA GLN A 112 12.28 -3.75 -8.71
C GLN A 112 11.64 -2.36 -8.79
N MET A 113 10.34 -2.24 -8.51
CA MET A 113 9.65 -0.94 -8.43
C MET A 113 10.32 -0.03 -7.39
N PHE A 114 10.50 -0.50 -6.15
CA PHE A 114 11.17 0.31 -5.11
C PHE A 114 12.65 0.57 -5.42
N SER A 115 13.34 -0.34 -6.09
CA SER A 115 14.73 -0.19 -6.53
C SER A 115 14.86 0.84 -7.65
N CYS A 116 13.86 0.97 -8.53
CA CYS A 116 13.80 2.07 -9.49
C CYS A 116 13.68 3.42 -8.78
N VAL A 117 12.78 3.52 -7.78
CA VAL A 117 12.63 4.72 -6.95
C VAL A 117 13.94 5.04 -6.22
N ALA A 118 14.55 4.06 -5.56
CA ALA A 118 15.80 4.24 -4.82
C ALA A 118 16.95 4.70 -5.73
N ARG A 119 17.13 4.08 -6.89
CA ARG A 119 18.15 4.48 -7.87
C ARG A 119 17.94 5.88 -8.41
N ARG A 120 16.69 6.32 -8.56
CA ARG A 120 16.36 7.69 -8.98
C ARG A 120 16.73 8.69 -7.90
N LEU A 121 16.31 8.44 -6.65
CA LEU A 121 16.57 9.31 -5.51
C LEU A 121 18.06 9.36 -5.12
N ALA A 122 18.83 8.31 -5.40
CA ALA A 122 20.29 8.33 -5.22
C ALA A 122 21.00 9.32 -6.16
N LYS A 123 20.35 9.75 -7.25
CA LYS A 123 20.93 10.65 -8.26
C LYS A 123 20.24 12.02 -8.33
N ASN A 124 19.09 12.17 -7.69
CA ASN A 124 18.25 13.36 -7.79
C ASN A 124 17.77 13.73 -6.40
N ASP A 125 18.24 14.87 -5.90
CA ASP A 125 17.76 15.40 -4.63
C ASP A 125 16.31 15.85 -4.74
N ALA A 126 15.52 15.57 -3.70
CA ALA A 126 14.13 15.97 -3.58
C ALA A 126 13.97 16.79 -2.29
N HIS A 127 14.05 18.12 -2.43
CA HIS A 127 14.02 19.04 -1.30
C HIS A 127 12.60 19.38 -0.80
N THR A 128 11.57 19.06 -1.57
CA THR A 128 10.15 19.27 -1.21
C THR A 128 9.34 18.00 -1.44
N LEU A 129 8.15 17.90 -0.83
CA LEU A 129 7.26 16.75 -1.02
C LEU A 129 6.77 16.64 -2.46
N GLU A 130 6.57 17.76 -3.14
CA GLU A 130 6.18 17.81 -4.55
C GLU A 130 7.33 17.29 -5.42
N ALA A 131 8.56 17.73 -5.17
CA ALA A 131 9.74 17.20 -5.87
C ALA A 131 9.89 15.69 -5.65
N LEU A 132 9.68 15.21 -4.42
CA LEU A 132 9.72 13.77 -4.10
C LEU A 132 8.65 12.99 -4.87
N LYS A 133 7.41 13.47 -4.89
CA LYS A 133 6.32 12.87 -5.66
C LYS A 133 6.62 12.82 -7.15
N GLU A 134 7.17 13.90 -7.71
CA GLU A 134 7.58 13.93 -9.11
C GLU A 134 8.70 12.93 -9.38
N GLN A 135 9.74 12.85 -8.54
CA GLN A 135 10.78 11.83 -8.68
C GLN A 135 10.22 10.40 -8.62
N ILE A 136 9.25 10.13 -7.73
CA ILE A 136 8.58 8.82 -7.65
C ILE A 136 7.82 8.53 -8.95
N LYS A 137 7.02 9.47 -9.44
CA LYS A 137 6.24 9.30 -10.69
C LYS A 137 7.13 8.99 -11.89
N VAL A 138 8.22 9.73 -12.07
CA VAL A 138 9.13 9.54 -13.21
C VAL A 138 10.12 8.38 -13.02
N SER A 139 10.30 7.91 -11.78
CA SER A 139 11.17 6.76 -11.50
C SER A 139 10.63 5.45 -12.08
N TYR A 140 9.33 5.42 -12.38
CA TYR A 140 8.62 4.22 -12.79
C TYR A 140 7.64 4.54 -13.93
N THR A 141 8.11 4.43 -15.18
CA THR A 141 7.28 4.61 -16.39
C THR A 141 7.97 3.99 -17.63
N PRO A 142 7.22 3.44 -18.60
CA PRO A 142 6.59 2.12 -18.60
C PRO A 142 7.57 0.97 -19.00
N PRO A 143 7.84 0.00 -18.11
CA PRO A 143 8.26 -1.37 -18.53
C PRO A 143 7.64 -2.46 -17.60
N ASN A 144 7.35 -3.72 -17.98
CA ASN A 144 7.79 -4.62 -19.06
C ASN A 144 6.60 -5.27 -19.81
N SER A 145 6.81 -5.60 -21.09
CA SER A 145 6.04 -6.58 -21.86
C SER A 145 6.23 -8.01 -21.35
N ILE A 146 5.20 -8.82 -21.58
CA ILE A 146 4.88 -10.15 -21.07
C ILE A 146 6.07 -11.13 -21.11
N ASN A 147 6.33 -11.77 -19.97
CA ASN A 147 6.81 -13.15 -19.95
C ASN A 147 5.76 -14.01 -19.24
N ASN A 148 5.39 -15.13 -19.88
CA ASN A 148 4.73 -16.22 -19.20
C ASN A 148 5.71 -16.76 -18.16
N ILE A 149 5.45 -16.48 -16.90
CA ILE A 149 6.20 -17.09 -15.80
C ILE A 149 5.36 -18.21 -15.24
N SER A 150 5.58 -19.41 -15.78
CA SER A 150 5.22 -20.64 -15.09
C SER A 150 6.33 -20.95 -14.08
N GLY A 151 5.95 -21.32 -12.85
CA GLY A 151 6.89 -21.85 -11.85
C GLY A 151 7.12 -21.01 -10.60
N HIS A 152 6.59 -19.77 -10.48
CA HIS A 152 6.72 -19.05 -9.21
C HIS A 152 5.65 -19.45 -8.18
N VAL A 153 6.18 -19.89 -7.03
CA VAL A 153 5.57 -20.09 -5.72
C VAL A 153 4.78 -21.39 -5.58
N HIS A 154 5.50 -22.44 -5.20
CA HIS A 154 4.95 -23.73 -4.80
C HIS A 154 4.23 -23.71 -3.43
N GLN A 155 3.99 -22.55 -2.81
CA GLN A 155 3.60 -22.45 -1.39
C GLN A 155 2.17 -21.96 -1.15
N HIS A 156 1.76 -21.99 0.13
CA HIS A 156 0.40 -21.80 0.65
C HIS A 156 -0.43 -20.75 -0.11
N VAL A 157 -1.46 -21.24 -0.80
CA VAL A 157 -2.48 -20.40 -1.43
C VAL A 157 -3.69 -20.38 -0.53
N PHE A 158 -4.16 -19.18 -0.19
CA PHE A 158 -5.43 -18.98 0.48
C PHE A 158 -6.49 -18.57 -0.54
N LYS A 159 -7.72 -18.94 -0.25
CA LYS A 159 -8.89 -18.58 -1.05
C LYS A 159 -10.01 -18.21 -0.09
N ILE A 160 -10.54 -17.01 -0.22
CA ILE A 160 -11.78 -16.61 0.40
C ILE A 160 -12.85 -16.69 -0.68
N GLN A 161 -13.94 -17.40 -0.43
CA GLN A 161 -15.01 -17.57 -1.41
C GLN A 161 -16.36 -17.51 -0.71
N ASN A 162 -17.36 -16.96 -1.39
CA ASN A 162 -18.73 -17.02 -0.93
C ASN A 162 -19.22 -18.48 -0.96
N ASN A 163 -19.74 -18.96 0.16
CA ASN A 163 -20.37 -20.27 0.30
C ASN A 163 -21.74 -20.08 0.94
N ASN A 164 -22.79 -20.11 0.13
CA ASN A 164 -24.19 -19.95 0.55
C ASN A 164 -24.45 -18.68 1.38
N GLY A 165 -23.89 -17.54 0.96
CA GLY A 165 -24.09 -16.24 1.59
C GLY A 165 -23.06 -15.88 2.66
N ASN A 166 -22.22 -16.81 3.09
CA ASN A 166 -21.16 -16.56 4.07
C ASN A 166 -19.78 -16.65 3.43
N SER A 167 -18.86 -15.80 3.86
CA SER A 167 -17.46 -15.88 3.41
C SER A 167 -16.72 -17.05 4.10
N LYS A 168 -16.02 -17.87 3.31
CA LYS A 168 -15.22 -19.00 3.80
C LYS A 168 -13.77 -18.91 3.32
N LEU A 169 -12.83 -19.00 4.25
CA LEU A 169 -11.40 -19.12 4.01
C LEU A 169 -11.02 -20.59 3.82
N PHE A 170 -10.30 -20.86 2.75
CA PHE A 170 -9.63 -22.11 2.45
C PHE A 170 -8.14 -21.83 2.27
N TYR A 171 -7.31 -22.84 2.47
CA TYR A 171 -5.88 -22.81 2.18
C TYR A 171 -5.44 -24.12 1.53
N LYS A 172 -4.34 -24.06 0.80
CA LYS A 172 -3.61 -25.26 0.36
C LYS A 172 -2.32 -25.36 1.16
N LYS A 173 -1.86 -26.59 1.40
CA LYS A 173 -0.49 -26.82 1.93
C LYS A 173 0.57 -26.42 0.90
N TRP A 174 0.32 -26.72 -0.36
CA TRP A 174 1.17 -26.40 -1.51
C TRP A 174 0.31 -25.87 -2.65
N SER A 175 0.81 -24.94 -3.46
CA SER A 175 0.00 -24.35 -4.54
C SER A 175 -0.45 -25.40 -5.59
N THR A 176 0.40 -26.41 -5.81
CA THR A 176 0.16 -27.57 -6.68
C THR A 176 -0.80 -28.60 -6.07
N SER A 177 -1.12 -28.51 -4.77
CA SER A 177 -2.04 -29.46 -4.16
C SER A 177 -3.42 -29.34 -4.80
N PRO A 178 -4.07 -30.44 -5.23
CA PRO A 178 -5.44 -30.36 -5.74
C PRO A 178 -6.46 -30.10 -4.62
N VAL A 179 -6.08 -30.34 -3.37
CA VAL A 179 -6.97 -30.32 -2.20
C VAL A 179 -6.95 -28.96 -1.52
N TRP A 180 -8.15 -28.43 -1.22
CA TRP A 180 -8.35 -27.26 -0.37
C TRP A 180 -8.70 -27.70 1.05
N LEU A 181 -8.10 -27.04 2.04
CA LEU A 181 -8.30 -27.29 3.46
C LEU A 181 -8.78 -26.02 4.19
N PRO A 182 -9.40 -26.16 5.37
CA PRO A 182 -10.05 -27.39 5.82
C PRO A 182 -11.28 -27.69 4.95
N ASP A 183 -11.77 -28.91 5.01
CA ASP A 183 -13.07 -29.23 4.43
C ASP A 183 -14.17 -28.36 5.08
N GLY A 184 -15.12 -27.85 4.29
CA GLY A 184 -16.12 -26.87 4.71
C GLY A 184 -15.63 -25.42 4.92
N GLY A 185 -14.31 -25.19 4.99
CA GLY A 185 -13.70 -23.85 5.10
C GLY A 185 -13.91 -23.15 6.45
N ILE A 186 -13.09 -22.14 6.72
CA ILE A 186 -13.07 -21.38 7.97
C ILE A 186 -13.88 -20.08 7.82
N SER A 187 -14.82 -19.82 8.71
CA SER A 187 -15.49 -18.51 8.79
C SER A 187 -14.61 -17.53 9.57
N LEU A 188 -14.18 -16.45 8.91
CA LEU A 188 -13.33 -15.42 9.53
C LEU A 188 -14.14 -14.29 10.18
N ILE A 189 -15.38 -14.11 9.75
CA ILE A 189 -16.35 -13.17 10.32
C ILE A 189 -17.64 -13.93 10.62
N SER A 190 -18.30 -13.57 11.71
CA SER A 190 -19.62 -14.11 12.09
C SER A 190 -20.76 -13.30 11.50
N THR A 191 -20.54 -12.00 11.31
CA THR A 191 -21.51 -11.03 10.78
C THR A 191 -20.76 -9.83 10.20
N ILE A 192 -21.36 -9.19 9.19
CA ILE A 192 -20.93 -7.87 8.71
C ILE A 192 -21.01 -6.85 9.87
N PRO A 193 -19.89 -6.23 10.27
CA PRO A 193 -19.90 -5.20 11.31
C PRO A 193 -20.74 -4.01 10.87
N ARG A 194 -21.60 -3.53 11.78
CA ARG A 194 -22.43 -2.33 11.58
C ARG A 194 -21.82 -1.15 12.34
N GLY A 195 -22.03 0.06 11.82
CA GLY A 195 -21.57 1.30 12.43
C GLY A 195 -20.43 1.97 11.66
N VAL A 196 -19.92 3.07 12.22
CA VAL A 196 -18.83 3.85 11.63
C VAL A 196 -17.52 3.49 12.37
N PRO A 197 -16.46 3.09 11.66
CA PRO A 197 -15.18 2.81 12.30
C PRO A 197 -14.63 4.09 12.93
N LYS A 198 -13.97 3.95 14.09
CA LYS A 198 -13.28 5.07 14.71
C LYS A 198 -12.14 5.51 13.78
N LEU A 199 -12.16 6.77 13.36
CA LEU A 199 -11.10 7.34 12.56
C LEU A 199 -9.86 7.56 13.44
N VAL A 200 -8.72 7.07 12.96
CA VAL A 200 -7.43 7.32 13.61
C VAL A 200 -7.01 8.73 13.26
N LYS A 201 -6.82 9.57 14.29
CA LYS A 201 -6.19 10.87 14.11
C LYS A 201 -4.69 10.68 13.85
N PRO A 202 -4.08 11.46 12.94
CA PRO A 202 -2.65 11.38 12.68
C PRO A 202 -1.87 11.65 13.98
N ASN A 203 -0.95 10.74 14.32
CA ASN A 203 0.03 10.91 15.38
C ASN A 203 1.18 11.77 14.88
N THR A 204 1.00 13.06 15.04
CA THR A 204 1.92 14.07 14.54
C THR A 204 3.07 14.36 15.54
N LEU A 205 3.01 13.86 16.78
CA LEU A 205 4.02 14.10 17.82
C LEU A 205 5.17 13.06 17.85
N GLY A 206 4.93 11.84 17.34
CA GLY A 206 5.91 10.75 17.44
C GLY A 206 6.87 10.60 16.26
N GLY A 207 6.51 11.10 15.07
CA GLY A 207 7.22 10.83 13.82
C GLY A 207 8.04 11.98 13.25
N MET A 208 7.72 13.23 13.58
CA MET A 208 8.24 14.43 12.92
C MET A 208 8.52 15.54 13.94
N SER A 209 9.80 15.85 14.20
CA SER A 209 10.18 16.94 15.10
C SER A 209 10.19 18.27 14.36
N LEU A 210 9.03 18.94 14.29
CA LEU A 210 8.87 20.23 13.60
C LEU A 210 9.82 21.30 14.13
N ASP A 211 10.03 21.36 15.44
CA ASP A 211 10.91 22.35 16.06
C ASP A 211 12.38 22.14 15.67
N LYS A 212 12.83 20.89 15.58
CA LYS A 212 14.17 20.57 15.08
C LYS A 212 14.31 20.90 13.60
N LEU A 213 13.31 20.58 12.78
CA LEU A 213 13.31 20.93 11.35
C LEU A 213 13.41 22.44 11.14
N GLU A 214 12.69 23.23 11.94
CA GLU A 214 12.77 24.69 11.87
C GLU A 214 14.12 25.23 12.33
N MET A 215 14.64 24.73 13.46
CA MET A 215 15.94 25.11 13.99
C MET A 215 17.09 24.80 13.01
N ASP A 216 16.99 23.69 12.29
CA ASP A 216 18.02 23.26 11.35
C ASP A 216 17.90 23.90 9.97
N LEU A 217 16.73 24.41 9.58
CA LEU A 217 16.48 24.99 8.26
C LEU A 217 17.52 26.04 7.83
N PRO A 218 17.95 27.01 8.68
CA PRO A 218 18.98 27.98 8.30
C PRO A 218 20.33 27.36 7.93
N LYS A 219 20.66 26.18 8.48
CA LYS A 219 21.92 25.46 8.18
C LYS A 219 21.99 25.02 6.71
N TYR A 220 20.87 24.99 6.01
CA TYR A 220 20.74 24.53 4.63
C TYR A 220 20.53 25.66 3.63
N ALA A 221 20.63 26.93 4.05
CA ALA A 221 20.48 28.09 3.15
C ALA A 221 21.42 28.06 1.95
N MET A 222 22.58 27.38 2.04
CA MET A 222 23.51 27.22 0.92
C MET A 222 23.17 26.06 -0.04
N LYS A 223 22.32 25.10 0.39
CA LYS A 223 21.93 23.92 -0.40
C LYS A 223 20.52 24.02 -0.97
N LEU A 224 19.65 24.76 -0.28
CA LEU A 224 18.27 24.99 -0.68
C LEU A 224 18.14 26.30 -1.44
N LYS A 225 17.27 26.32 -2.44
CA LYS A 225 16.85 27.55 -3.09
C LYS A 225 15.96 28.37 -2.15
N ASP A 226 15.87 29.68 -2.36
CA ASP A 226 14.99 30.55 -1.56
C ASP A 226 13.53 30.08 -1.60
N SER A 227 13.04 29.61 -2.76
CA SER A 227 11.69 29.05 -2.89
C SER A 227 11.49 27.77 -2.07
N GLU A 228 12.52 26.92 -1.95
CA GLU A 228 12.48 25.70 -1.14
C GLU A 228 12.51 26.05 0.35
N MET A 229 13.30 27.06 0.74
CA MET A 229 13.32 27.59 2.11
C MET A 229 11.96 28.15 2.53
N VAL A 230 11.29 28.90 1.65
CA VAL A 230 9.92 29.39 1.88
C VAL A 230 8.95 28.21 2.02
N TRP A 231 9.03 27.23 1.12
CA TRP A 231 8.20 26.03 1.18
C TRP A 231 8.34 25.29 2.53
N TRP A 232 9.56 25.15 3.07
CA TRP A 232 9.77 24.51 4.38
C TRP A 232 9.12 25.27 5.52
N ARG A 233 9.24 26.61 5.55
CA ARG A 233 8.59 27.45 6.58
C ARG A 233 7.07 27.32 6.52
N GLU A 234 6.51 27.38 5.31
CA GLU A 234 5.07 27.18 5.10
C GLU A 234 4.62 25.77 5.45
N PHE A 235 5.40 24.74 5.10
CA PHE A 235 5.14 23.36 5.46
C PHE A 235 5.09 23.19 6.98
N ILE A 236 6.12 23.66 7.70
CA ILE A 236 6.18 23.58 9.18
C ILE A 236 4.99 24.30 9.81
N THR A 237 4.67 25.51 9.34
CA THR A 237 3.53 26.29 9.84
C THR A 237 2.20 25.58 9.60
N ARG A 238 1.98 25.06 8.38
CA ARG A 238 0.78 24.28 8.05
C ARG A 238 0.66 23.01 8.87
N GLN A 239 1.77 22.34 9.17
CA GLN A 239 1.73 21.18 10.05
C GLN A 239 1.34 21.61 11.46
N ARG A 240 1.99 22.62 12.06
CA ARG A 240 1.63 23.19 13.38
C ARG A 240 0.16 23.56 13.51
N ASN A 241 -0.42 24.18 12.49
CA ASN A 241 -1.85 24.53 12.51
C ASN A 241 -2.76 23.29 12.50
N ARG A 242 -2.36 22.23 11.78
CA ARG A 242 -3.07 20.94 11.83
C ARG A 242 -2.97 20.24 13.19
N HIS A 243 -1.92 20.52 13.98
CA HIS A 243 -1.81 20.01 15.36
C HIS A 243 -2.76 20.70 16.35
N GLN A 244 -3.15 21.95 16.08
CA GLN A 244 -3.98 22.74 16.99
C GLN A 244 -5.48 22.53 16.78
N GLN A 245 -5.89 21.77 15.76
CA GLN A 245 -7.27 21.42 15.41
C GLN A 245 -7.60 19.98 15.84
#